data_AF-A0A2E9I5W7-F1
#
_entry.id   AF-A0A2E9I5W7-F1
#
_cell.length_a   1.000
_cell.length_b   1.000
_cell.length_c   1.000
_cell.angle_alpha   90.00
_cell.angle_beta   90.00
_cell.angle_gamma   90.00
#
_symmetry.space_group_name_H-M   'P 1'
#
loop_
_entity.id
_entity.type
_entity.pdbx_description
1 polymer ?
#
loop_
_entity_poly.entity_id
_entity_poly.type
_entity_poly.pdbx_seq_one_letter_code
_entity_poly.pdbx_strand_id
1 'polypeptide(L)'
;MLDRFKGLIARDAGADRVVPPAGFTVRLTLFTAAAMAFLTVFALALSLAAGRLATSWGEELARASTIRISAPEGQLAAQTTTVLRVLEQTPGIDSARALTADEQRALLEPWFGPDLPLESLPMPQIVEVQEASGGYDADGLRLRLQAEAPGAVLDEHNRWRRPLVTAAGRLRLLGWAAIVLIGAATGAMVTLAAHAALAANAQVIAVLRLVGATDGYIAGAFVRRFTLRTLTGAAVGTLVGVAALLLMPSAGDTGGILTGLRFSGFQWLWPLLVPFLAAAVAFLATELAARRVLGELA
;
A
#
# COMPACT_ATOMS: atom_id res chain seq x y z
N MET A 1 33.96 4.98 4.16
CA MET A 1 32.74 4.36 3.58
C MET A 1 32.84 4.22 2.06
N LEU A 2 33.35 5.24 1.34
CA LEU A 2 33.56 5.21 -0.12
C LEU A 2 34.54 4.14 -0.63
N ASP A 3 35.67 3.89 0.04
CA ASP A 3 36.62 2.85 -0.41
C ASP A 3 36.08 1.40 -0.27
N ARG A 4 35.10 1.19 0.63
CA ARG A 4 34.43 -0.11 0.76
C ARG A 4 33.43 -0.38 -0.36
N PHE A 5 32.77 0.67 -0.88
CA PHE A 5 31.94 0.57 -2.07
C PHE A 5 32.79 0.28 -3.32
N LYS A 6 34.02 0.81 -3.40
CA LYS A 6 34.96 0.47 -4.49
C LYS A 6 35.37 -1.01 -4.44
N GLY A 7 35.54 -1.59 -3.26
CA GLY A 7 35.83 -3.03 -3.09
C GLY A 7 34.71 -3.99 -3.52
N LEU A 8 33.45 -3.54 -3.54
CA LEU A 8 32.34 -4.32 -4.13
C LEU A 8 32.45 -4.43 -5.67
N ILE A 9 33.03 -3.42 -6.32
CA ILE A 9 33.13 -3.29 -7.78
C ILE A 9 34.45 -3.87 -8.31
N ALA A 10 35.55 -3.73 -7.58
CA ALA A 10 36.84 -4.30 -7.96
C ALA A 10 36.81 -5.84 -7.88
N ARG A 11 36.91 -6.50 -9.02
CA ARG A 11 36.86 -7.96 -9.14
C ARG A 11 38.24 -8.54 -8.89
N ASP A 12 38.51 -8.95 -7.66
CA ASP A 12 39.72 -9.71 -7.33
C ASP A 12 39.45 -11.22 -7.52
N ALA A 13 40.05 -11.80 -8.56
CA ALA A 13 39.92 -13.22 -8.89
C ALA A 13 40.51 -14.14 -7.80
N GLY A 14 41.43 -13.64 -6.98
CA GLY A 14 41.96 -14.35 -5.81
C GLY A 14 40.93 -14.46 -4.68
N ALA A 15 40.22 -13.36 -4.39
CA ALA A 15 39.19 -13.31 -3.35
C ALA A 15 37.96 -14.17 -3.69
N ASP A 16 37.58 -14.23 -4.97
CA ASP A 16 36.45 -15.05 -5.44
C ASP A 16 36.72 -16.58 -5.35
N ARG A 17 37.98 -17.01 -5.21
CA ARG A 17 38.37 -18.42 -4.96
C ARG A 17 38.39 -18.81 -3.48
N VAL A 18 38.46 -17.84 -2.56
CA VAL A 18 38.49 -18.07 -1.10
C VAL A 18 37.19 -18.67 -0.58
N VAL A 19 36.06 -18.39 -1.24
CA VAL A 19 34.75 -18.94 -0.87
C VAL A 19 34.29 -19.90 -1.97
N PRO A 20 34.11 -21.20 -1.70
CA PRO A 20 33.82 -22.21 -2.73
C PRO A 20 32.67 -21.82 -3.67
N PRO A 21 32.80 -21.99 -5.00
CA PRO A 21 31.83 -21.49 -5.99
C PRO A 21 30.40 -21.97 -5.75
N ALA A 22 30.22 -23.21 -5.26
CA ALA A 22 28.95 -23.90 -5.13
C ALA A 22 28.78 -24.59 -3.76
N GLY A 23 27.52 -24.67 -3.30
CA GLY A 23 27.11 -25.34 -2.07
C GLY A 23 25.61 -25.13 -1.79
N PHE A 24 25.03 -25.88 -0.84
CA PHE A 24 23.61 -25.77 -0.47
C PHE A 24 23.21 -24.34 -0.06
N THR A 25 24.08 -23.65 0.68
CA THR A 25 23.89 -22.26 1.12
C THR A 25 23.67 -21.30 -0.05
N VAL A 26 24.25 -21.57 -1.24
CA VAL A 26 24.09 -20.72 -2.42
C VAL A 26 22.66 -20.76 -2.95
N ARG A 27 22.12 -21.97 -3.11
CA ARG A 27 20.74 -22.16 -3.59
C ARG A 27 19.74 -21.62 -2.58
N LEU A 28 20.00 -21.84 -1.29
CA LEU A 28 19.15 -21.36 -0.21
C LEU A 28 19.10 -19.82 -0.16
N THR A 29 20.24 -19.13 -0.20
CA THR A 29 20.25 -17.65 -0.19
C THR A 29 19.58 -17.06 -1.42
N LEU A 30 19.85 -17.61 -2.61
CA LEU A 30 19.21 -17.15 -3.85
C LEU A 30 17.70 -17.35 -3.82
N PHE A 31 17.25 -18.55 -3.46
CA PHE A 31 15.83 -18.89 -3.41
C PHE A 31 15.09 -18.05 -2.38
N THR A 32 15.63 -17.93 -1.16
CA THR A 32 14.98 -17.14 -0.11
C THR A 32 14.99 -15.65 -0.45
N ALA A 33 16.07 -15.12 -1.04
CA ALA A 33 16.09 -13.73 -1.52
C ALA A 33 15.03 -13.49 -2.61
N ALA A 34 14.86 -14.42 -3.54
CA ALA A 34 13.82 -14.35 -4.56
C ALA A 34 12.41 -14.38 -3.95
N ALA A 35 12.14 -15.32 -3.04
CA ALA A 35 10.86 -15.43 -2.35
C ALA A 35 10.53 -14.17 -1.53
N MET A 36 11.49 -13.65 -0.76
CA MET A 36 11.30 -12.44 0.06
C MET A 36 11.10 -11.19 -0.80
N ALA A 37 11.82 -11.05 -1.91
CA ALA A 37 11.62 -9.95 -2.86
C ALA A 37 10.25 -10.03 -3.55
N PHE A 38 9.81 -11.23 -3.94
CA PHE A 38 8.47 -11.47 -4.48
C PHE A 38 7.40 -11.03 -3.48
N LEU A 39 7.49 -11.47 -2.22
CA LEU A 39 6.56 -11.08 -1.16
C LEU A 39 6.59 -9.58 -0.89
N THR A 40 7.77 -8.95 -0.95
CA THR A 40 7.93 -7.50 -0.76
C THR A 40 7.21 -6.73 -1.87
N VAL A 41 7.31 -7.17 -3.12
CA VAL A 41 6.59 -6.54 -4.25
C VAL A 41 5.08 -6.62 -4.05
N PHE A 42 4.56 -7.76 -3.61
CA PHE A 42 3.13 -7.91 -3.31
C PHE A 42 2.67 -7.07 -2.11
N ALA A 43 3.45 -7.05 -1.03
CA ALA A 43 3.16 -6.22 0.15
C ALA A 43 3.14 -4.72 -0.23
N LEU A 44 4.08 -4.29 -1.08
CA LEU A 44 4.14 -2.94 -1.61
C LEU A 44 2.94 -2.62 -2.51
N ALA A 45 2.59 -3.53 -3.42
CA ALA A 45 1.41 -3.39 -4.29
C ALA A 45 0.12 -3.23 -3.48
N LEU A 46 -0.09 -4.10 -2.49
CA LEU A 46 -1.25 -4.06 -1.59
C LEU A 46 -1.29 -2.76 -0.78
N SER A 47 -0.15 -2.33 -0.23
CA SER A 47 -0.04 -1.09 0.55
C SER A 47 -0.39 0.14 -0.29
N LEU A 48 0.16 0.23 -1.52
CA LEU A 48 -0.14 1.34 -2.43
C LEU A 48 -1.58 1.30 -2.94
N ALA A 49 -2.13 0.12 -3.23
CA ALA A 49 -3.52 -0.05 -3.64
C ALA A 49 -4.50 0.37 -2.54
N ALA A 50 -4.25 -0.03 -1.28
CA ALA A 50 -5.05 0.41 -0.14
C ALA A 50 -5.04 1.94 0.02
N GLY A 51 -3.89 2.58 -0.20
CA GLY A 51 -3.77 4.04 -0.18
C GLY A 51 -4.57 4.74 -1.30
N ARG A 52 -4.58 4.16 -2.52
CA ARG A 52 -5.40 4.68 -3.62
C ARG A 52 -6.90 4.50 -3.35
N LEU A 53 -7.32 3.35 -2.88
CA LEU A 53 -8.72 3.12 -2.50
C LEU A 53 -9.20 4.09 -1.41
N ALA A 54 -8.33 4.39 -0.43
CA ALA A 54 -8.62 5.38 0.61
C ALA A 54 -8.82 6.80 0.05
N THR A 55 -8.13 7.14 -1.04
CA THR A 55 -8.19 8.47 -1.68
C THR A 55 -9.33 8.57 -2.71
N SER A 56 -9.54 7.55 -3.55
CA SER A 56 -10.60 7.55 -4.57
C SER A 56 -12.00 7.54 -3.96
N TRP A 57 -12.27 6.66 -2.99
CA TRP A 57 -13.52 6.72 -2.20
C TRP A 57 -13.61 8.00 -1.36
N GLY A 58 -12.46 8.60 -1.07
CA GLY A 58 -12.34 9.86 -0.39
C GLY A 58 -12.80 11.05 -1.24
N GLU A 59 -12.65 11.02 -2.56
CA GLU A 59 -12.95 12.14 -3.48
C GLU A 59 -14.31 11.99 -4.19
N GLU A 60 -14.70 10.77 -4.57
CA GLU A 60 -15.96 10.51 -5.29
C GLU A 60 -17.20 10.65 -4.39
N LEU A 61 -17.09 10.29 -3.10
CA LEU A 61 -18.19 10.43 -2.13
C LEU A 61 -18.10 11.71 -1.27
N ALA A 62 -17.04 12.53 -1.43
CA ALA A 62 -16.82 13.71 -0.59
C ALA A 62 -17.68 14.92 -0.94
N ARG A 63 -18.46 14.88 -2.03
CA ARG A 63 -19.19 16.07 -2.51
C ARG A 63 -20.70 15.91 -2.59
N ALA A 64 -21.27 14.83 -2.06
CA ALA A 64 -22.71 14.62 -2.11
C ALA A 64 -23.25 14.14 -0.75
N SER A 65 -23.87 15.07 -0.02
CA SER A 65 -24.78 14.75 1.08
C SER A 65 -26.20 14.81 0.56
N THR A 66 -27.08 13.98 1.14
CA THR A 66 -28.48 13.96 0.74
C THR A 66 -29.35 14.30 1.94
N ILE A 67 -30.37 15.13 1.73
CA ILE A 67 -31.40 15.38 2.73
C ILE A 67 -32.69 14.77 2.21
N ARG A 68 -33.29 13.89 3.01
CA ARG A 68 -34.57 13.25 2.71
C ARG A 68 -35.66 13.93 3.51
N ILE A 69 -36.68 14.43 2.83
CA ILE A 69 -37.82 15.11 3.44
C ILE A 69 -39.04 14.21 3.31
N SER A 70 -39.56 13.74 4.44
CA SER A 70 -40.78 12.93 4.51
C SER A 70 -41.83 13.70 5.30
N ALA A 71 -42.87 14.16 4.62
CA ALA A 71 -43.95 14.96 5.22
C ALA A 71 -45.29 14.63 4.55
N PRO A 72 -46.44 14.85 5.24
CA PRO A 72 -47.76 14.68 4.64
C PRO A 72 -47.96 15.56 3.40
N GLU A 73 -48.83 15.10 2.49
CA GLU A 73 -49.25 15.86 1.31
C GLU A 73 -49.76 17.25 1.73
N GLY A 74 -49.15 18.31 1.16
CA GLY A 74 -49.42 19.71 1.52
C GLY A 74 -48.35 20.40 2.38
N GLN A 75 -47.53 19.66 3.13
CA GLN A 75 -46.43 20.25 3.94
C GLN A 75 -45.05 20.09 3.29
N LEU A 76 -44.93 19.15 2.35
CA LEU A 76 -43.67 18.75 1.73
C LEU A 76 -42.99 19.88 0.94
N ALA A 77 -43.75 20.69 0.20
CA ALA A 77 -43.23 21.87 -0.52
C ALA A 77 -42.73 22.99 0.43
N ALA A 78 -43.49 23.25 1.50
CA ALA A 78 -43.12 24.25 2.51
C ALA A 78 -41.83 23.84 3.25
N GLN A 79 -41.74 22.57 3.66
CA GLN A 79 -40.54 22.04 4.29
C GLN A 79 -39.34 22.04 3.33
N THR A 80 -39.53 21.67 2.06
CA THR A 80 -38.46 21.74 1.04
C THR A 80 -37.91 23.14 0.88
N THR A 81 -38.79 24.15 0.82
CA THR A 81 -38.37 25.56 0.73
C THR A 81 -37.59 26.01 1.97
N THR A 82 -38.02 25.58 3.15
CA THR A 82 -37.30 25.87 4.41
C THR A 82 -35.94 25.18 4.46
N VAL A 83 -35.85 23.91 4.03
CA VAL A 83 -34.57 23.18 3.94
C VAL A 83 -33.61 23.90 3.00
N LEU A 84 -34.03 24.27 1.79
CA LEU A 84 -33.18 25.00 0.84
C LEU A 84 -32.66 26.32 1.43
N ARG A 85 -33.52 27.09 2.11
CA ARG A 85 -33.12 28.33 2.80
C ARG A 85 -32.09 28.10 3.91
N VAL A 86 -32.25 27.03 4.69
CA VAL A 86 -31.29 26.65 5.73
C VAL A 86 -29.94 26.33 5.10
N LEU A 87 -29.93 25.59 3.99
CA LEU A 87 -28.71 25.20 3.29
C LEU A 87 -27.99 26.41 2.66
N GLU A 88 -28.71 27.32 2.02
CA GLU A 88 -28.15 28.57 1.48
C GLU A 88 -27.46 29.42 2.56
N GLN A 89 -27.96 29.36 3.80
CA GLN A 89 -27.43 30.09 4.93
C GLN A 89 -26.37 29.32 5.72
N THR A 90 -26.02 28.10 5.31
CA THR A 90 -25.08 27.24 6.02
C THR A 90 -23.68 27.40 5.43
N PRO A 91 -22.70 27.92 6.19
CA PRO A 91 -21.32 28.02 5.71
C PRO A 91 -20.76 26.63 5.35
N GLY A 92 -20.04 26.55 4.23
CA GLY A 92 -19.43 25.30 3.77
C GLY A 92 -20.29 24.48 2.81
N ILE A 93 -21.51 24.94 2.47
CA ILE A 93 -22.31 24.40 1.38
C ILE A 93 -22.02 25.20 0.11
N ASP A 94 -21.68 24.51 -0.98
CA ASP A 94 -21.41 25.11 -2.29
C ASP A 94 -22.70 25.27 -3.11
N SER A 95 -23.49 24.20 -3.19
CA SER A 95 -24.83 24.23 -3.81
C SER A 95 -25.79 23.24 -3.17
N ALA A 96 -27.09 23.54 -3.25
CA ALA A 96 -28.16 22.64 -2.81
C ALA A 96 -29.32 22.69 -3.79
N ARG A 97 -29.83 21.54 -4.22
CA ARG A 97 -31.00 21.45 -5.10
C ARG A 97 -31.93 20.33 -4.71
N ALA A 98 -33.23 20.56 -4.86
CA ALA A 98 -34.22 19.50 -4.79
C ALA A 98 -34.26 18.74 -6.12
N LEU A 99 -34.21 17.40 -6.07
CA LEU A 99 -34.34 16.56 -7.26
C LEU A 99 -35.77 16.62 -7.79
N THR A 100 -35.88 16.69 -9.12
CA THR A 100 -37.16 16.59 -9.81
C THR A 100 -37.68 15.14 -9.80
N ALA A 101 -38.99 14.97 -10.03
CA ALA A 101 -39.59 13.63 -10.12
C ALA A 101 -38.98 12.79 -11.27
N ASP A 102 -38.61 13.44 -12.38
CA ASP A 102 -38.00 12.77 -13.53
C ASP A 102 -36.58 12.27 -13.22
N GLU A 103 -35.78 13.06 -12.49
CA GLU A 103 -34.46 12.63 -12.02
C GLU A 103 -34.56 11.47 -11.03
N GLN A 104 -35.53 11.50 -10.12
CA GLN A 104 -35.79 10.38 -9.21
C GLN A 104 -36.22 9.12 -9.97
N ARG A 105 -37.00 9.25 -11.05
CA ARG A 105 -37.36 8.14 -11.94
C ARG A 105 -36.14 7.52 -12.60
N ALA A 106 -35.28 8.36 -13.17
CA ALA A 106 -34.05 7.91 -13.82
C ALA A 106 -33.12 7.14 -12.87
N LEU A 107 -33.09 7.50 -11.58
CA LEU A 107 -32.31 6.79 -10.56
C LEU A 107 -32.89 5.41 -10.21
N LEU A 108 -34.20 5.22 -10.35
CA LEU A 108 -34.91 3.99 -10.00
C LEU A 108 -35.05 3.02 -11.17
N GLU A 109 -35.06 3.53 -12.41
CA GLU A 109 -35.21 2.77 -13.65
C GLU A 109 -34.29 1.54 -13.77
N PRO A 110 -32.99 1.58 -13.40
CA PRO A 110 -32.12 0.41 -13.51
C PRO A 110 -32.55 -0.79 -12.64
N TRP A 111 -33.31 -0.52 -11.57
CA TRP A 111 -33.72 -1.53 -10.60
C TRP A 111 -35.14 -2.04 -10.86
N PHE A 112 -36.02 -1.15 -11.32
CA PHE A 112 -37.44 -1.43 -11.42
C PHE A 112 -38.03 -1.31 -12.83
N GLY A 113 -37.22 -0.88 -13.80
CA GLY A 113 -37.67 -0.63 -15.17
C GLY A 113 -38.36 0.74 -15.35
N PRO A 114 -38.68 1.10 -16.61
CA PRO A 114 -39.20 2.41 -16.98
C PRO A 114 -40.67 2.65 -16.56
N ASP A 115 -41.45 1.58 -16.35
CA ASP A 115 -42.91 1.64 -16.15
C ASP A 115 -43.34 1.80 -14.68
N LEU A 116 -42.49 2.36 -13.82
CA LEU A 116 -42.82 2.51 -12.39
C LEU A 116 -43.76 3.71 -12.15
N PRO A 117 -44.97 3.51 -11.57
CA PRO A 117 -45.92 4.59 -11.33
C PRO A 117 -45.53 5.40 -10.08
N LEU A 118 -44.52 6.27 -10.22
CA LEU A 118 -43.98 7.10 -9.13
C LEU A 118 -45.02 8.01 -8.47
N GLU A 119 -46.01 8.46 -9.23
CA GLU A 119 -47.06 9.39 -8.77
C GLU A 119 -48.02 8.74 -7.75
N SER A 120 -48.06 7.41 -7.68
CA SER A 120 -48.91 6.66 -6.76
C SER A 120 -48.22 6.29 -5.44
N LEU A 121 -46.91 6.55 -5.34
CA LEU A 121 -46.10 6.19 -4.18
C LEU A 121 -45.85 7.44 -3.33
N PRO A 122 -45.97 7.35 -1.99
CA PRO A 122 -45.57 8.41 -1.08
C PRO A 122 -44.04 8.52 -1.09
N MET A 123 -43.51 9.22 -2.08
CA MET A 123 -42.07 9.42 -2.26
C MET A 123 -41.57 10.57 -1.40
N PRO A 124 -40.46 10.40 -0.69
CA PRO A 124 -39.83 11.50 0.01
C PRO A 124 -39.18 12.46 -1.00
N GLN A 125 -39.13 13.75 -0.67
CA GLN A 125 -38.34 14.69 -1.47
C GLN A 125 -36.87 14.55 -1.15
N ILE A 126 -36.04 14.46 -2.17
CA ILE A 126 -34.59 14.32 -2.06
C ILE A 126 -33.94 15.66 -2.40
N VAL A 127 -33.11 16.18 -1.52
CA VAL A 127 -32.28 17.37 -1.76
C VAL A 127 -30.83 16.91 -1.82
N GLU A 128 -30.18 17.15 -2.96
CA GLU A 128 -28.73 16.96 -3.12
C GLU A 128 -28.00 18.19 -2.61
N VAL A 129 -26.97 17.97 -1.81
CA VAL A 129 -26.14 19.01 -1.18
C VAL A 129 -24.70 18.78 -1.60
N GLN A 130 -24.10 19.77 -2.26
CA GLN A 130 -22.68 19.81 -2.57
C GLN A 130 -21.92 20.59 -1.52
N GLU A 131 -20.92 19.92 -0.94
CA GLU A 131 -20.04 20.45 0.10
C GLU A 131 -18.87 21.22 -0.53
N ALA A 132 -18.59 22.42 -0.02
CA ALA A 132 -17.42 23.21 -0.38
C ALA A 132 -16.15 22.61 0.24
N SER A 133 -14.97 22.95 -0.28
CA SER A 133 -13.68 22.35 0.13
C SER A 133 -13.31 22.47 1.62
N GLY A 134 -13.95 23.40 2.36
CA GLY A 134 -13.76 23.58 3.81
C GLY A 134 -14.69 22.72 4.69
N GLY A 135 -15.68 22.08 4.07
CA GLY A 135 -16.73 21.32 4.73
C GLY A 135 -17.75 22.14 5.53
N TYR A 136 -18.83 21.50 5.96
CA TYR A 136 -19.88 22.12 6.80
C TYR A 136 -20.01 21.44 8.17
N ASP A 137 -20.57 22.16 9.16
CA ASP A 137 -20.92 21.57 10.46
C ASP A 137 -22.20 20.74 10.35
N ALA A 138 -22.04 19.43 10.15
CA ALA A 138 -23.15 18.51 10.02
C ALA A 138 -23.98 18.33 11.30
N ASP A 139 -23.35 18.43 12.48
CA ASP A 139 -24.07 18.32 13.75
C ASP A 139 -24.93 19.56 13.99
N GLY A 140 -24.38 20.75 13.73
CA GLY A 140 -25.11 22.02 13.77
C GLY A 140 -26.25 22.06 12.74
N LEU A 141 -26.00 21.65 11.49
CA LEU A 141 -27.03 21.60 10.45
C LEU A 141 -28.17 20.66 10.85
N ARG A 142 -27.87 19.50 11.43
CA ARG A 142 -28.88 18.53 11.86
C ARG A 142 -29.79 19.08 12.97
N LEU A 143 -29.21 19.75 13.96
CA LEU A 143 -29.98 20.40 15.03
C LEU A 143 -30.89 21.50 14.48
N ARG A 144 -30.38 22.27 13.52
CA ARG A 144 -31.15 23.33 12.86
C ARG A 144 -32.29 22.78 11.99
N LEU A 145 -32.02 21.73 11.21
CA LEU A 145 -33.04 21.03 10.42
C LEU A 145 -34.14 20.43 11.31
N GLN A 146 -33.79 19.84 12.46
CA GLN A 146 -34.79 19.33 13.42
C GLN A 146 -35.72 20.41 13.96
N ALA A 147 -35.21 21.65 14.11
CA ALA A 147 -36.00 22.78 14.59
C ALA A 147 -36.86 23.43 13.49
N GLU A 148 -36.31 23.62 12.29
CA GLU A 148 -36.97 24.37 11.20
C GLU A 148 -37.77 23.48 10.24
N ALA A 149 -37.41 22.21 10.08
CA ALA A 149 -38.02 21.26 9.15
C ALA A 149 -38.01 19.82 9.73
N PRO A 150 -38.96 19.48 10.62
CA PRO A 150 -38.93 18.22 11.37
C PRO A 150 -39.07 16.95 10.51
N GLY A 151 -39.56 17.06 9.27
CA GLY A 151 -39.60 15.95 8.31
C GLY A 151 -38.30 15.75 7.54
N ALA A 152 -37.30 16.62 7.71
CA ALA A 152 -36.02 16.56 7.02
C ALA A 152 -34.98 15.75 7.82
N VAL A 153 -34.43 14.71 7.20
CA VAL A 153 -33.35 13.89 7.75
C VAL A 153 -32.13 14.08 6.88
N LEU A 154 -31.03 14.52 7.50
CA LEU A 154 -29.73 14.61 6.86
C LEU A 154 -29.09 13.21 6.83
N ASP A 155 -28.96 12.65 5.64
CA ASP A 155 -28.26 11.40 5.38
C ASP A 155 -26.82 11.70 4.95
N GLU A 156 -25.90 11.55 5.91
CA GLU A 156 -24.47 11.74 5.70
C GLU A 156 -23.82 10.43 5.21
N HIS A 157 -23.48 10.35 3.93
CA HIS A 157 -22.65 9.27 3.39
C HIS A 157 -21.24 9.24 4.04
N ASN A 158 -20.84 10.36 4.67
CA ASN A 158 -19.56 10.52 5.35
C ASN A 158 -19.41 9.66 6.62
N ARG A 159 -20.52 9.24 7.26
CA ARG A 159 -20.49 8.44 8.49
C ARG A 159 -20.00 7.01 8.26
N TRP A 160 -20.32 6.42 7.10
CA TRP A 160 -19.82 5.11 6.67
C TRP A 160 -18.40 5.19 6.06
N ARG A 161 -18.01 6.37 5.57
CA ARG A 161 -16.67 6.65 4.99
C ARG A 161 -15.54 6.61 6.01
N ARG A 162 -15.69 7.28 7.15
CA ARG A 162 -14.58 7.44 8.13
C ARG A 162 -14.00 6.09 8.58
N PRO A 163 -14.79 5.05 8.92
CA PRO A 163 -14.27 3.74 9.25
C PRO A 163 -13.52 3.06 8.09
N LEU A 164 -14.02 3.19 6.86
CA LEU A 164 -13.42 2.55 5.68
C LEU A 164 -12.08 3.18 5.29
N VAL A 165 -12.00 4.51 5.27
CA VAL A 165 -10.73 5.23 5.03
C VAL A 165 -9.72 4.92 6.14
N THR A 166 -10.17 4.86 7.39
CA THR A 166 -9.30 4.48 8.52
C THR A 166 -8.83 3.03 8.39
N ALA A 167 -9.70 2.10 7.98
CA ALA A 167 -9.35 0.70 7.76
C ALA A 167 -8.34 0.55 6.61
N ALA A 168 -8.53 1.25 5.50
CA ALA A 168 -7.58 1.28 4.38
C ALA A 168 -6.22 1.87 4.80
N GLY A 169 -6.21 2.92 5.63
CA GLY A 169 -5.01 3.47 6.23
C GLY A 169 -4.27 2.47 7.14
N ARG A 170 -5.01 1.71 7.95
CA ARG A 170 -4.44 0.62 8.78
C ARG A 170 -3.88 -0.52 7.93
N LEU A 171 -4.55 -0.88 6.85
CA LEU A 171 -4.07 -1.90 5.92
C LEU A 171 -2.76 -1.46 5.24
N ARG A 172 -2.64 -0.17 4.88
CA ARG A 172 -1.39 0.42 4.39
C ARG A 172 -0.27 0.32 5.42
N LEU A 173 -0.55 0.64 6.68
CA LEU A 173 0.42 0.51 7.78
C LEU A 173 0.89 -0.95 7.94
N LEU A 174 -0.04 -1.91 7.86
CA LEU A 174 0.26 -3.33 7.95
C LEU A 174 1.13 -3.80 6.78
N GLY A 175 0.91 -3.27 5.57
CA GLY A 175 1.78 -3.51 4.42
C GLY A 175 3.21 -3.00 4.64
N TRP A 176 3.37 -1.79 5.19
CA TRP A 176 4.70 -1.27 5.56
C TRP A 176 5.37 -2.07 6.67
N ALA A 177 4.62 -2.47 7.70
CA ALA A 177 5.13 -3.32 8.78
C ALA A 177 5.60 -4.69 8.24
N ALA A 178 4.85 -5.29 7.31
CA ALA A 178 5.24 -6.52 6.64
C ALA A 178 6.54 -6.37 5.83
N ILE A 179 6.70 -5.27 5.08
CA ILE A 179 7.95 -4.99 4.34
C ILE A 179 9.15 -4.89 5.29
N VAL A 180 9.00 -4.17 6.41
CA VAL A 180 10.06 -4.05 7.42
C VAL A 180 10.39 -5.43 8.02
N LEU A 181 9.37 -6.23 8.33
CA LEU A 181 9.56 -7.58 8.86
C LEU A 181 10.25 -8.51 7.86
N ILE A 182 9.87 -8.45 6.59
CA ILE A 182 10.53 -9.20 5.50
C ILE A 182 11.99 -8.79 5.36
N GLY A 183 12.29 -7.49 5.44
CA GLY A 183 13.66 -6.97 5.45
C GLY A 183 14.47 -7.50 6.64
N ALA A 184 13.90 -7.46 7.84
CA ALA A 184 14.53 -7.99 9.06
C ALA A 184 14.77 -9.51 8.95
N ALA A 185 13.79 -10.27 8.47
CA ALA A 185 13.90 -11.71 8.25
C ALA A 185 14.97 -12.06 7.21
N THR A 186 15.05 -11.27 6.12
CA THR A 186 16.09 -11.39 5.11
C THR A 186 17.48 -11.15 5.73
N GLY A 187 17.63 -10.09 6.53
CA GLY A 187 18.87 -9.80 7.24
C GLY A 187 19.28 -10.91 8.21
N ALA A 188 18.35 -11.44 8.99
CA ALA A 188 18.60 -12.55 9.92
C ALA A 188 19.04 -13.82 9.18
N MET A 189 18.36 -14.17 8.08
CA MET A 189 18.70 -15.33 7.26
C MET A 189 20.07 -15.19 6.58
N VAL A 190 20.39 -14.00 6.04
CA VAL A 190 21.73 -13.73 5.48
C VAL A 190 22.81 -13.81 6.56
N THR A 191 22.55 -13.25 7.74
CA THR A 191 23.45 -13.35 8.90
C THR A 191 23.74 -14.81 9.24
N LEU A 192 22.70 -15.63 9.39
CA LEU A 192 22.84 -17.06 9.67
C LEU A 192 23.61 -17.80 8.57
N ALA A 193 23.31 -17.51 7.31
CA ALA A 193 23.98 -18.10 6.17
C ALA A 193 25.46 -17.71 6.08
N ALA A 194 25.79 -16.45 6.40
CA ALA A 194 27.17 -15.97 6.47
C ALA A 194 27.93 -16.63 7.62
N HIS A 195 27.34 -16.72 8.82
CA HIS A 195 27.93 -17.45 9.95
C HIS A 195 28.21 -18.91 9.59
N ALA A 196 27.24 -19.62 9.04
CA ALA A 196 27.40 -21.01 8.62
C ALA A 196 28.51 -21.16 7.55
N ALA A 197 28.56 -20.24 6.59
CA ALA A 197 29.59 -20.24 5.55
C ALA A 197 30.99 -19.95 6.11
N LEU A 198 31.13 -19.02 7.06
CA LEU A 198 32.41 -18.71 7.71
C LEU A 198 32.89 -19.90 8.54
N ALA A 199 32.02 -20.49 9.36
CA ALA A 199 32.33 -21.65 10.18
C ALA A 199 32.75 -22.86 9.33
N ALA A 200 32.03 -23.15 8.23
CA ALA A 200 32.34 -24.24 7.33
C ALA A 200 33.69 -24.07 6.59
N ASN A 201 34.21 -22.84 6.50
CA ASN A 201 35.46 -22.53 5.80
C ASN A 201 36.57 -22.05 6.75
N ALA A 202 36.46 -22.30 8.06
CA ALA A 202 37.41 -21.81 9.06
C ALA A 202 38.87 -22.23 8.79
N GLN A 203 39.10 -23.47 8.33
CA GLN A 203 40.45 -23.95 7.99
C GLN A 203 41.05 -23.19 6.79
N VAL A 204 40.25 -22.89 5.76
CA VAL A 204 40.70 -22.09 4.60
C VAL A 204 41.05 -20.67 5.03
N ILE A 205 40.22 -20.08 5.89
CA ILE A 205 40.45 -18.75 6.48
C ILE A 205 41.76 -18.73 7.27
N ALA A 206 42.04 -19.75 8.08
CA ALA A 206 43.28 -19.85 8.85
C ALA A 206 44.52 -19.91 7.94
N VAL A 207 44.48 -20.70 6.85
CA VAL A 207 45.58 -20.77 5.88
C VAL A 207 45.80 -19.41 5.19
N LEU A 208 44.73 -18.70 4.82
CA LEU A 208 44.86 -17.38 4.20
C LEU A 208 45.47 -16.36 5.16
N ARG A 209 45.10 -16.40 6.45
CA ARG A 209 45.72 -15.56 7.48
C ARG A 209 47.22 -15.84 7.60
N LEU A 210 47.65 -17.12 7.53
CA LEU A 210 49.09 -17.48 7.55
C LEU A 210 49.87 -16.90 6.36
N VAL A 211 49.22 -16.77 5.19
CA VAL A 211 49.81 -16.17 3.98
C VAL A 211 49.72 -14.63 4.00
N GLY A 212 49.15 -14.03 5.06
CA GLY A 212 49.10 -12.58 5.27
C GLY A 212 47.78 -11.91 4.89
N ALA A 213 46.70 -12.66 4.64
CA ALA A 213 45.39 -12.06 4.37
C ALA A 213 44.83 -11.38 5.64
N THR A 214 44.33 -10.16 5.47
CA THR A 214 43.70 -9.41 6.57
C THR A 214 42.23 -9.78 6.74
N ASP A 215 41.69 -9.61 7.94
CA ASP A 215 40.27 -9.85 8.23
C ASP A 215 39.34 -8.98 7.37
N GLY A 216 39.77 -7.76 7.04
CA GLY A 216 39.03 -6.88 6.13
C GLY A 216 38.96 -7.45 4.71
N TYR A 217 40.03 -8.08 4.22
CA TYR A 217 40.04 -8.75 2.92
C TYR A 217 39.10 -9.96 2.91
N ILE A 218 39.16 -10.79 3.95
CA ILE A 218 38.29 -11.97 4.07
C ILE A 218 36.83 -11.55 4.20
N ALA A 219 36.51 -10.63 5.11
CA ALA A 219 35.15 -10.10 5.29
C ALA A 219 34.60 -9.49 3.99
N GLY A 220 35.41 -8.69 3.28
CA GLY A 220 35.04 -8.09 2.00
C GLY A 220 34.64 -9.12 0.94
N ALA A 221 35.36 -10.25 0.86
CA ALA A 221 35.04 -11.34 -0.06
C ALA A 221 33.65 -11.95 0.23
N PHE A 222 33.34 -12.22 1.50
CA PHE A 222 32.02 -12.74 1.90
C PHE A 222 30.91 -11.72 1.68
N VAL A 223 31.13 -10.47 2.09
CA VAL A 223 30.16 -9.37 1.95
C VAL A 223 29.78 -9.17 0.48
N ARG A 224 30.77 -9.03 -0.40
CA ARG A 224 30.52 -8.89 -1.84
C ARG A 224 29.69 -10.04 -2.39
N ARG A 225 30.04 -11.27 -1.99
CA ARG A 225 29.42 -12.47 -2.52
C ARG A 225 27.98 -12.67 -2.08
N PHE A 226 27.70 -12.49 -0.79
CA PHE A 226 26.33 -12.55 -0.27
C PHE A 226 25.48 -11.38 -0.78
N THR A 227 26.06 -10.18 -0.89
CA THR A 227 25.38 -9.01 -1.47
C THR A 227 24.95 -9.28 -2.91
N LEU A 228 25.85 -9.77 -3.77
CA LEU A 228 25.55 -10.08 -5.17
C LEU A 228 24.54 -11.23 -5.32
N ARG A 229 24.61 -12.25 -4.48
CA ARG A 229 23.63 -13.35 -4.47
C ARG A 229 22.25 -12.88 -4.04
N THR A 230 22.15 -12.10 -2.98
CA THR A 230 20.87 -11.54 -2.56
C THR A 230 20.34 -10.58 -3.62
N LEU A 231 21.19 -9.74 -4.23
CA LEU A 231 20.79 -8.85 -5.31
C LEU A 231 20.21 -9.62 -6.51
N THR A 232 20.90 -10.67 -6.96
CA THR A 232 20.45 -11.48 -8.11
C THR A 232 19.20 -12.27 -7.80
N GLY A 233 19.12 -12.93 -6.63
CA GLY A 233 17.91 -13.61 -6.17
C GLY A 233 16.73 -12.65 -6.05
N ALA A 234 16.94 -11.50 -5.41
CA ALA A 234 15.92 -10.47 -5.27
C ALA A 234 15.48 -9.89 -6.62
N ALA A 235 16.40 -9.67 -7.56
CA ALA A 235 16.05 -9.21 -8.90
C ALA A 235 15.13 -10.20 -9.62
N VAL A 236 15.44 -11.50 -9.55
CA VAL A 236 14.56 -12.56 -10.10
C VAL A 236 13.20 -12.56 -9.40
N GLY A 237 13.18 -12.52 -8.07
CA GLY A 237 11.94 -12.46 -7.30
C GLY A 237 11.07 -11.25 -7.61
N THR A 238 11.69 -10.08 -7.74
CA THR A 238 11.04 -8.83 -8.14
C THR A 238 10.46 -8.94 -9.56
N LEU A 239 11.23 -9.47 -10.53
CA LEU A 239 10.75 -9.67 -11.89
C LEU A 239 9.54 -10.61 -11.93
N VAL A 240 9.59 -11.72 -11.19
CA VAL A 240 8.47 -12.67 -11.09
C VAL A 240 7.26 -12.00 -10.42
N GLY A 241 7.46 -11.23 -9.35
CA GLY A 241 6.39 -10.49 -8.67
C GLY A 241 5.74 -9.45 -9.57
N VAL A 242 6.55 -8.69 -10.31
CA VAL A 242 6.09 -7.74 -11.33
C VAL A 242 5.32 -8.45 -12.43
N ALA A 243 5.83 -9.56 -12.97
CA ALA A 243 5.14 -10.34 -14.00
C ALA A 243 3.79 -10.87 -13.50
N ALA A 244 3.72 -11.38 -12.26
CA ALA A 244 2.48 -11.81 -11.64
C ALA A 244 1.45 -10.68 -11.53
N LEU A 245 1.89 -9.46 -11.16
CA LEU A 245 1.02 -8.29 -11.12
C LEU A 245 0.57 -7.84 -12.52
N LEU A 246 1.40 -8.00 -13.56
CA LEU A 246 1.01 -7.71 -14.94
C LEU A 246 -0.05 -8.68 -15.47
N LEU A 247 0.03 -9.95 -15.06
CA LEU A 247 -0.92 -10.99 -15.43
C LEU A 247 -2.27 -10.86 -14.69
N MET A 248 -2.32 -10.09 -13.59
CA MET A 248 -3.59 -9.82 -12.92
C MET A 248 -4.52 -8.97 -13.83
N PRO A 249 -5.82 -9.30 -13.89
CA PRO A 249 -6.80 -8.50 -14.61
C PRO A 249 -6.72 -7.03 -14.19
N SER A 250 -6.65 -6.12 -15.16
CA SER A 250 -6.84 -4.69 -14.90
C SER A 250 -8.27 -4.44 -14.46
N ALA A 251 -8.48 -3.39 -13.67
CA ALA A 251 -9.78 -2.95 -13.14
C ALA A 251 -10.77 -2.45 -14.23
N GLY A 252 -11.00 -3.25 -15.26
CA GLY A 252 -12.09 -3.08 -16.20
C GLY A 252 -13.31 -3.89 -15.74
N ASP A 253 -14.42 -3.19 -15.55
CA ASP A 253 -15.82 -3.65 -15.42
C ASP A 253 -16.25 -4.47 -14.20
N THR A 254 -15.34 -4.96 -13.36
CA THR A 254 -15.74 -5.63 -12.10
C THR A 254 -15.04 -4.97 -10.92
N GLY A 255 -15.78 -4.20 -10.12
CA GLY A 255 -15.33 -3.42 -8.95
C GLY A 255 -14.84 -4.25 -7.76
N GLY A 256 -14.05 -5.29 -7.99
CA GLY A 256 -13.46 -6.12 -6.94
C GLY A 256 -12.17 -5.53 -6.39
N ILE A 257 -11.99 -5.54 -5.07
CA ILE A 257 -10.78 -5.08 -4.35
C ILE A 257 -9.48 -5.71 -4.92
N LEU A 258 -9.58 -6.88 -5.54
CA LEU A 258 -8.45 -7.61 -6.14
C LEU A 258 -7.96 -6.99 -7.47
N THR A 259 -8.80 -6.27 -8.22
CA THR A 259 -8.41 -5.67 -9.51
C THR A 259 -7.61 -4.37 -9.33
N GLY A 260 -7.68 -3.77 -8.14
CA GLY A 260 -6.95 -2.56 -7.77
C GLY A 260 -5.48 -2.76 -7.41
N LEU A 261 -4.94 -4.00 -7.45
CA LEU A 261 -3.58 -4.31 -6.97
C LEU A 261 -2.45 -3.89 -7.94
N ARG A 262 -2.75 -3.62 -9.21
CA ARG A 262 -1.73 -3.21 -10.20
C ARG A 262 -1.14 -1.84 -9.83
N PHE A 263 0.15 -1.65 -10.10
CA PHE A 263 0.79 -0.34 -9.96
C PHE A 263 0.27 0.63 -11.03
N SER A 264 0.08 1.91 -10.67
CA SER A 264 -0.31 2.97 -11.60
C SER A 264 0.75 4.07 -11.69
N GLY A 265 1.00 4.56 -12.91
CA GLY A 265 1.93 5.66 -13.18
C GLY A 265 3.34 5.44 -12.63
N PHE A 266 3.83 6.39 -11.81
CA PHE A 266 5.17 6.38 -11.22
C PHE A 266 5.40 5.20 -10.24
N GLN A 267 4.34 4.50 -9.83
CA GLN A 267 4.46 3.43 -8.83
C GLN A 267 5.26 2.21 -9.33
N TRP A 268 5.38 2.06 -10.65
CA TRP A 268 6.22 1.05 -11.29
C TRP A 268 7.71 1.16 -10.97
N LEU A 269 8.16 2.32 -10.47
CA LEU A 269 9.55 2.53 -10.06
C LEU A 269 9.85 1.96 -8.67
N TRP A 270 8.86 1.81 -7.78
CA TRP A 270 9.09 1.32 -6.43
C TRP A 270 9.60 -0.14 -6.38
N PRO A 271 9.07 -1.09 -7.16
CA PRO A 271 9.61 -2.44 -7.23
C PRO A 271 11.08 -2.49 -7.65
N LEU A 272 11.55 -1.54 -8.47
CA LEU A 272 12.94 -1.48 -8.91
C LEU A 272 13.91 -1.23 -7.75
N LEU A 273 13.46 -0.61 -6.65
CA LEU A 273 14.26 -0.37 -5.45
C LEU A 273 14.40 -1.61 -4.56
N VAL A 274 13.47 -2.57 -4.64
CA VAL A 274 13.45 -3.79 -3.82
C VAL A 274 14.77 -4.57 -3.89
N PRO A 275 15.34 -4.91 -5.07
CA PRO A 275 16.61 -5.64 -5.13
C PRO A 275 17.77 -4.87 -4.51
N PHE A 276 17.81 -3.54 -4.65
CA PHE A 276 18.86 -2.71 -4.05
C PHE A 276 18.74 -2.64 -2.52
N LEU A 277 17.52 -2.52 -2.00
CA LEU A 277 17.27 -2.56 -0.55
C LEU A 277 17.64 -3.94 0.03
N ALA A 278 17.26 -5.03 -0.64
CA ALA A 278 17.64 -6.38 -0.23
C ALA A 278 19.17 -6.56 -0.23
N ALA A 279 19.86 -6.02 -1.24
CA ALA A 279 21.32 -6.01 -1.30
C ALA A 279 21.95 -5.18 -0.17
N ALA A 280 21.39 -4.01 0.15
CA ALA A 280 21.85 -3.18 1.26
C ALA A 280 21.69 -3.90 2.62
N VAL A 281 20.55 -4.56 2.83
CA VAL A 281 20.32 -5.40 4.02
C VAL A 281 21.34 -6.54 4.08
N ALA A 282 21.57 -7.25 2.96
CA ALA A 282 22.54 -8.33 2.91
C ALA A 282 23.97 -7.85 3.16
N PHE A 283 24.35 -6.70 2.63
CA PHE A 283 25.65 -6.07 2.86
C PHE A 283 25.87 -5.82 4.36
N LEU A 284 24.91 -5.14 5.02
CA LEU A 284 25.00 -4.83 6.45
C LEU A 284 25.00 -6.10 7.31
N ALA A 285 24.10 -7.04 7.02
CA ALA A 285 23.99 -8.32 7.73
C ALA A 285 25.30 -9.13 7.63
N THR A 286 25.86 -9.24 6.44
CA THR A 286 27.10 -10.02 6.21
C THR A 286 28.30 -9.35 6.85
N GLU A 287 28.40 -8.02 6.80
CA GLU A 287 29.50 -7.26 7.42
C GLU A 287 29.48 -7.42 8.94
N LEU A 288 28.30 -7.33 9.56
CA LEU A 288 28.13 -7.54 11.01
C LEU A 288 28.45 -8.98 11.42
N ALA A 289 28.00 -9.97 10.64
CA ALA A 289 28.29 -11.38 10.86
C ALA A 289 29.81 -11.67 10.77
N ALA A 290 30.44 -11.22 9.69
CA ALA A 290 31.86 -11.46 9.44
C ALA A 290 32.75 -10.87 10.53
N ARG A 291 32.46 -9.64 10.98
CA ARG A 291 33.22 -8.99 12.06
C ARG A 291 33.12 -9.74 13.38
N ARG A 292 31.92 -10.24 13.73
CA ARG A 292 31.72 -11.00 14.97
C ARG A 292 32.53 -12.30 14.94
N VAL A 293 32.38 -13.09 13.87
CA VAL A 293 33.07 -14.39 13.74
C VAL A 293 34.59 -14.22 13.67
N LEU A 294 35.09 -13.26 12.88
CA LEU A 294 36.54 -13.06 12.74
C LEU A 294 37.19 -12.55 14.02
N GLY A 295 36.45 -11.79 14.84
CA GLY A 295 36.90 -11.36 16.17
C GLY A 295 36.90 -12.47 17.22
N GLU A 296 36.02 -13.47 17.09
CA GLU A 296 36.02 -14.67 17.96
C GLU A 296 37.14 -15.67 17.61
N LEU A 297 37.67 -15.60 16.39
CA LEU A 297 38.76 -16.45 15.89
C LEU A 297 40.16 -15.82 16.03
N ALA A 298 40.28 -14.69 16.72
CA ALA A 298 41.53 -13.99 17.01
C ALA A 298 42.03 -14.38 18.41
#